data_AF-A0A7C1JEJ6-F1
#
_entry.id   AF-A0A7C1JEJ6-F1
#
_cell.length_a   1.000
_cell.length_b   1.000
_cell.length_c   1.000
_cell.angle_alpha   90.00
_cell.angle_beta   90.00
_cell.angle_gamma   90.00
#
_symmetry.space_group_name_H-M   'P 1'
#
loop_
_entity.id
_entity.type
_entity.pdbx_description
1 polymer ?
#
loop_
_entity_poly.entity_id
_entity_poly.type
_entity_poly.pdbx_seq_one_letter_code
_entity_poly.pdbx_strand_id
1 'polypeptide(L)'
;MANDEIKQDIDELERKIDKLKHEYEKFFLGIVNVEPIQLKNEVVRLIRKYASKNINNVMLNFKYKNLTSRFLIYQEYWNRTLRLIEEGKNPKEIMRYQAKSTLVSSTQQKHKIEEKVDYKKLYEEYKNLLSKKGKSLPSEEAFIKKIEDLKNNVKSKYGDSVETDFKFEETDKGLKIKTIIKKKSS
;
A
#
# COMPACT_ATOMS: atom_id res chain seq x y z
N MET A 1 -28.86 -11.32 -10.31
CA MET A 1 -28.78 -12.67 -9.70
C MET A 1 -27.34 -13.17 -9.58
N ALA A 2 -26.61 -13.48 -10.66
CA ALA A 2 -25.23 -13.98 -10.55
C ALA A 2 -24.26 -12.99 -9.84
N ASN A 3 -24.35 -11.68 -10.12
CA ASN A 3 -23.51 -10.68 -9.46
C ASN A 3 -23.83 -10.48 -7.97
N ASP A 4 -25.08 -10.71 -7.56
CA ASP A 4 -25.51 -10.51 -6.17
C ASP A 4 -24.99 -11.65 -5.28
N GLU A 5 -25.02 -12.90 -5.78
CA GLU A 5 -24.39 -14.05 -5.12
C GLU A 5 -22.88 -13.85 -5.00
N ILE A 6 -22.21 -13.43 -6.09
CA ILE A 6 -20.76 -13.15 -6.07
C ILE A 6 -20.43 -12.08 -5.03
N LYS A 7 -21.23 -11.01 -4.95
CA LYS A 7 -21.04 -9.96 -3.96
C LYS A 7 -21.17 -10.49 -2.53
N GLN A 8 -22.22 -11.25 -2.25
CA GLN A 8 -22.45 -11.86 -0.94
C GLN A 8 -21.28 -12.76 -0.53
N ASP A 9 -20.80 -13.62 -1.43
CA ASP A 9 -19.68 -14.51 -1.16
C ASP A 9 -18.36 -13.74 -0.93
N ILE A 10 -18.12 -12.65 -1.65
CA ILE A 10 -16.93 -11.80 -1.46
C ILE A 10 -17.00 -11.07 -0.11
N ASP A 11 -18.18 -10.59 0.28
CA ASP A 11 -18.40 -9.97 1.58
C ASP A 11 -18.28 -11.00 2.73
N GLU A 12 -18.73 -12.24 2.51
CA GLU A 12 -18.52 -13.35 3.43
C GLU A 12 -17.03 -13.72 3.53
N LEU A 13 -16.32 -13.77 2.42
CA LEU A 13 -14.88 -14.03 2.37
C LEU A 13 -14.10 -13.01 3.21
N GLU A 14 -14.42 -11.72 3.08
CA GLU A 14 -13.81 -10.64 3.88
C GLU A 14 -14.03 -10.87 5.38
N ARG A 15 -15.28 -11.09 5.80
CA ARG A 15 -15.62 -11.35 7.21
C ARG A 15 -14.91 -12.58 7.75
N LYS A 16 -14.81 -13.66 6.96
CA LYS A 16 -14.12 -14.89 7.38
C LYS A 16 -12.61 -14.71 7.47
N ILE A 17 -12.00 -13.92 6.58
CA ILE A 17 -10.56 -13.59 6.68
C ILE A 17 -10.28 -12.80 7.96
N ASP A 18 -11.08 -11.78 8.27
CA ASP A 18 -10.90 -10.98 9.47
C ASP A 18 -11.13 -11.81 10.75
N LYS A 19 -12.16 -12.66 10.76
CA LYS A 19 -12.39 -13.62 11.85
C LYS A 19 -11.22 -14.58 12.00
N LEU A 20 -10.71 -15.14 10.89
CA LEU A 20 -9.60 -16.08 10.90
C LEU A 20 -8.33 -15.46 11.50
N LYS A 21 -8.03 -14.21 11.13
CA LYS A 21 -6.93 -13.45 11.73
C LYS A 21 -7.09 -13.33 13.24
N HIS A 22 -8.27 -12.97 13.72
CA HIS A 22 -8.51 -12.84 15.16
C HIS A 22 -8.41 -14.18 15.90
N GLU A 23 -8.89 -15.27 15.31
CA GLU A 23 -8.75 -16.61 15.90
C GLU A 23 -7.27 -17.04 15.99
N TYR A 24 -6.47 -16.78 14.96
CA TYR A 24 -5.02 -17.04 15.02
C TYR A 24 -4.32 -16.16 16.06
N GLU A 25 -4.71 -14.90 16.21
CA GLU A 25 -4.17 -14.03 17.26
C GLU A 25 -4.47 -14.58 18.65
N LYS A 26 -5.70 -15.03 18.90
CA LYS A 26 -6.07 -15.69 20.17
C LYS A 26 -5.29 -16.97 20.41
N PHE A 27 -5.10 -17.78 19.36
CA PHE A 27 -4.27 -18.98 19.42
C PHE A 27 -2.82 -18.67 19.80
N PHE A 28 -2.19 -17.70 19.12
CA PHE A 28 -0.83 -17.29 19.46
C PHE A 28 -0.74 -16.65 20.85
N LEU A 29 -1.77 -15.94 21.33
CA LEU A 29 -1.76 -15.43 22.71
C LEU A 29 -1.90 -16.54 23.77
N GLY A 30 -2.20 -17.78 23.36
CA GLY A 30 -2.46 -18.91 24.24
C GLY A 30 -3.85 -18.85 24.90
N ILE A 31 -4.76 -18.03 24.36
CA ILE A 31 -6.16 -17.95 24.84
C ILE A 31 -6.93 -19.20 24.39
N VAL A 32 -6.59 -19.72 23.20
CA VAL A 32 -7.15 -20.94 22.62
C VAL A 32 -5.99 -21.87 22.27
N ASN A 33 -6.11 -23.16 22.60
CA ASN A 33 -5.05 -24.15 22.39
C ASN A 33 -5.14 -24.88 21.03
N VAL A 34 -6.12 -24.53 20.20
CA VAL A 34 -6.43 -25.22 18.94
C VAL A 34 -6.35 -24.23 17.79
N GLU A 35 -5.66 -24.63 16.71
CA GLU A 35 -5.57 -23.86 15.48
C GLU A 35 -6.96 -23.77 14.79
N PRO A 36 -7.36 -22.60 14.26
CA PRO A 36 -8.66 -22.42 13.58
C PRO A 36 -8.69 -23.03 12.16
N ILE A 37 -8.37 -24.33 12.04
CA ILE A 37 -8.25 -25.07 10.77
C ILE A 37 -9.59 -25.10 10.01
N GLN A 38 -10.70 -25.28 10.71
CA GLN A 38 -12.03 -25.31 10.08
C GLN A 38 -12.33 -23.99 9.35
N LEU A 39 -12.11 -22.86 10.01
CA LEU A 39 -12.34 -21.54 9.43
C LEU A 39 -11.36 -21.24 8.29
N LYS A 40 -10.10 -21.69 8.41
CA LYS A 40 -9.13 -21.64 7.31
C LYS A 40 -9.61 -22.40 6.09
N ASN A 41 -10.12 -23.63 6.27
CA ASN A 41 -10.64 -24.44 5.18
C ASN A 41 -11.86 -23.79 4.49
N GLU A 42 -12.73 -23.13 5.25
CA GLU A 42 -13.85 -22.38 4.68
C GLU A 42 -13.38 -21.19 3.81
N VAL A 43 -12.41 -20.42 4.30
CA VAL A 43 -11.80 -19.31 3.53
C VAL A 43 -11.17 -19.84 2.24
N VAL A 44 -10.37 -20.92 2.33
CA VAL A 44 -9.74 -21.54 1.17
C VAL A 44 -10.77 -22.07 0.18
N ARG A 45 -11.89 -22.64 0.66
CA ARG A 45 -12.98 -23.10 -0.19
C ARG A 45 -13.62 -21.95 -0.96
N LEU A 46 -13.89 -20.81 -0.31
CA LEU A 46 -14.44 -19.62 -0.96
C LEU A 46 -13.45 -19.04 -2.00
N ILE A 47 -12.17 -18.96 -1.67
CA ILE A 47 -11.13 -18.54 -2.62
C ILE A 47 -11.12 -19.47 -3.83
N ARG A 48 -11.11 -20.80 -3.62
CA ARG A 48 -11.12 -21.79 -4.71
C ARG A 48 -12.40 -21.72 -5.57
N LYS A 49 -13.57 -21.39 -4.98
CA LYS A 49 -14.84 -21.21 -5.72
C LYS A 49 -14.69 -20.16 -6.84
N TYR A 50 -13.87 -19.13 -6.61
CA TYR A 50 -13.68 -18.02 -7.54
C TYR A 50 -12.33 -18.00 -8.27
N ALA A 51 -11.39 -18.88 -7.91
CA ALA A 51 -10.06 -18.94 -8.53
C ALA A 51 -10.11 -19.22 -10.05
N SER A 52 -11.03 -20.08 -10.50
CA SER A 52 -11.20 -20.44 -11.92
C SER A 52 -12.39 -19.74 -12.58
N LYS A 53 -13.15 -18.93 -11.85
CA LYS A 53 -14.32 -18.22 -12.38
C LYS A 53 -13.94 -16.82 -12.84
N ASN A 54 -14.41 -16.43 -14.02
CA ASN A 54 -14.27 -15.04 -14.46
C ASN A 54 -15.34 -14.16 -13.80
N ILE A 55 -14.93 -13.20 -12.98
CA ILE A 55 -15.81 -12.21 -12.37
C ILE A 55 -15.92 -11.02 -13.31
N ASN A 56 -17.04 -10.91 -14.02
CA ASN A 56 -17.26 -9.85 -15.02
C ASN A 56 -17.27 -8.44 -14.41
N ASN A 57 -17.66 -8.30 -13.15
CA ASN A 57 -17.66 -7.02 -12.45
C ASN A 57 -16.23 -6.67 -11.97
N VAL A 58 -15.66 -5.61 -12.54
CA VAL A 58 -14.28 -5.14 -12.25
C VAL A 58 -14.08 -4.83 -10.77
N MET A 59 -15.05 -4.17 -10.12
CA MET A 59 -14.95 -3.78 -8.72
C MET A 59 -14.94 -5.01 -7.80
N LEU A 60 -15.85 -5.96 -8.04
CA LEU A 60 -15.90 -7.21 -7.29
C LEU A 60 -14.64 -8.06 -7.52
N ASN A 61 -14.15 -8.13 -8.77
CA ASN A 61 -12.92 -8.83 -9.09
C ASN A 61 -11.71 -8.22 -8.37
N PHE A 62 -11.61 -6.88 -8.35
CA PHE A 62 -10.57 -6.19 -7.62
C PHE A 62 -10.64 -6.48 -6.13
N LYS A 63 -11.84 -6.38 -5.51
CA LYS A 63 -12.04 -6.71 -4.09
C LYS A 63 -11.61 -8.15 -3.79
N TYR A 64 -12.07 -9.12 -4.58
CA TYR A 64 -11.68 -10.52 -4.45
C TYR A 64 -10.16 -10.74 -4.53
N LYS A 65 -9.49 -10.13 -5.51
CA LYS A 65 -8.03 -10.22 -5.66
C LYS A 65 -7.30 -9.63 -4.45
N ASN A 66 -7.75 -8.48 -3.94
CA ASN A 66 -7.17 -7.87 -2.74
C ASN A 66 -7.34 -8.77 -1.51
N LEU A 67 -8.53 -9.33 -1.30
CA LEU A 67 -8.79 -10.25 -0.19
C LEU A 67 -7.93 -11.51 -0.29
N THR A 68 -7.77 -12.06 -1.49
CA THR A 68 -6.91 -13.23 -1.73
C THR A 68 -5.45 -12.92 -1.41
N SER A 69 -4.91 -11.79 -1.88
CA SER A 69 -3.55 -11.34 -1.56
C SER A 69 -3.36 -11.13 -0.06
N ARG A 70 -4.34 -10.50 0.61
CA ARG A 70 -4.33 -10.27 2.06
C ARG A 70 -4.32 -11.60 2.82
N PHE A 71 -5.12 -12.57 2.40
CA PHE A 71 -5.13 -13.91 2.97
C PHE A 71 -3.77 -14.62 2.81
N LEU A 72 -3.13 -14.55 1.64
CA LEU A 72 -1.83 -15.17 1.40
C LEU A 72 -0.74 -14.59 2.33
N ILE A 73 -0.73 -13.28 2.53
CA ILE A 73 0.19 -12.60 3.45
C ILE A 73 -0.03 -13.10 4.89
N TYR A 74 -1.28 -13.20 5.32
CA TYR A 74 -1.60 -13.73 6.65
C TYR A 74 -1.24 -15.21 6.79
N GLN A 75 -1.47 -16.02 5.76
CA GLN A 75 -1.12 -17.43 5.77
C GLN A 75 0.39 -17.63 5.94
N GLU A 76 1.22 -16.87 5.20
CA GLU A 76 2.67 -16.93 5.34
C GLU A 76 3.12 -16.52 6.75
N TYR A 77 2.51 -15.45 7.27
CA TYR A 77 2.74 -14.98 8.63
C TYR A 77 2.38 -16.05 9.69
N TRP A 78 1.23 -16.71 9.56
CA TRP A 78 0.81 -17.77 10.46
C TRP A 78 1.74 -18.97 10.38
N ASN A 79 2.09 -19.43 9.19
CA ASN A 79 3.01 -20.56 8.98
C ASN A 79 4.39 -20.28 9.61
N ARG A 80 4.95 -19.09 9.39
CA ARG A 80 6.20 -18.68 10.02
C ARG A 80 6.10 -18.67 11.54
N THR A 81 4.99 -18.17 12.08
CA THR A 81 4.78 -18.10 13.53
C THR A 81 4.62 -19.50 14.13
N LEU A 82 3.85 -20.38 13.49
CA LEU A 82 3.69 -21.78 13.89
C LEU A 82 5.04 -22.51 13.96
N ARG A 83 5.89 -22.37 12.94
CA ARG A 83 7.23 -22.96 12.93
C ARG A 83 8.10 -22.45 14.10
N LEU A 84 8.03 -21.16 14.42
CA LEU A 84 8.79 -20.61 15.55
C LEU A 84 8.29 -21.16 16.90
N ILE A 85 6.98 -21.44 17.01
CA ILE A 85 6.38 -22.08 18.18
C ILE A 85 6.84 -23.55 18.30
N GLU A 86 6.89 -24.28 17.18
CA GLU A 86 7.44 -25.65 17.13
C GLU A 86 8.93 -25.68 17.53
N GLU A 87 9.70 -24.64 17.19
CA GLU A 87 11.08 -24.43 17.64
C GLU A 87 11.19 -24.02 19.13
N GLY A 88 10.07 -23.92 19.85
CA GLY A 88 10.02 -23.60 21.27
C GLY A 88 10.05 -22.10 21.62
N LYS A 89 9.91 -21.21 20.63
CA LYS A 89 9.89 -19.76 20.88
C LYS A 89 8.53 -19.31 21.38
N ASN A 90 8.53 -18.35 22.31
CA ASN A 90 7.30 -17.85 22.90
C ASN A 90 6.48 -17.04 21.86
N PRO A 91 5.21 -17.40 21.59
CA PRO A 91 4.33 -16.66 20.69
C PRO A 91 4.26 -15.14 20.97
N LYS A 92 4.26 -14.74 22.24
CA LYS A 92 4.18 -13.33 22.65
C LYS A 92 5.45 -12.55 22.27
N GLU A 93 6.61 -13.20 22.35
CA GLU A 93 7.88 -12.62 21.91
C GLU A 93 7.94 -12.52 20.39
N ILE A 94 7.40 -13.51 19.67
CA ILE A 94 7.29 -13.47 18.21
C ILE A 94 6.42 -12.29 17.77
N MET A 95 5.26 -12.08 18.40
CA MET A 95 4.40 -10.92 18.14
C MET A 95 5.09 -9.60 18.44
N ARG A 96 5.85 -9.51 19.54
CA ARG A 96 6.66 -8.30 19.84
C ARG A 96 7.75 -8.07 18.81
N TYR A 97 8.46 -9.12 18.42
CA TYR A 97 9.51 -9.06 17.39
C TYR A 97 8.93 -8.67 16.04
N GLN A 98 7.74 -9.14 15.69
CA GLN A 98 7.05 -8.80 14.45
C GLN A 98 6.41 -7.42 14.48
N ALA A 99 5.89 -6.96 15.62
CA ALA A 99 5.48 -5.57 15.79
C ALA A 99 6.69 -4.64 15.62
N LYS A 100 7.83 -5.03 16.21
CA LYS A 100 9.10 -4.31 16.05
C LYS A 100 9.65 -4.42 14.63
N SER A 101 9.54 -5.56 13.95
CA SER A 101 9.91 -5.70 12.54
C SER A 101 8.92 -4.97 11.64
N THR A 102 7.65 -4.84 11.97
CA THR A 102 6.70 -4.00 11.23
C THR A 102 7.02 -2.54 11.45
N LEU A 103 7.58 -2.15 12.60
CA LEU A 103 8.10 -0.82 12.89
C LEU A 103 9.44 -0.55 12.15
N VAL A 104 10.34 -1.53 12.06
CA VAL A 104 11.66 -1.41 11.41
C VAL A 104 11.58 -1.62 9.89
N SER A 105 10.73 -2.53 9.44
CA SER A 105 10.28 -2.67 8.05
C SER A 105 9.30 -1.57 7.68
N SER A 106 8.71 -0.81 8.62
CA SER A 106 8.08 0.47 8.28
C SER A 106 9.08 1.59 7.97
N THR A 107 10.37 1.34 8.15
CA THR A 107 11.45 2.16 7.58
C THR A 107 11.84 1.72 6.15
N GLN A 108 11.35 0.57 5.66
CA GLN A 108 11.66 0.07 4.30
C GLN A 108 10.44 -0.35 3.45
N GLN A 109 9.22 -0.43 3.99
CA GLN A 109 7.99 -0.85 3.29
C GLN A 109 6.71 -0.17 3.81
N LYS A 110 6.77 0.99 4.46
CA LYS A 110 5.62 1.92 4.47
C LYS A 110 5.78 2.92 3.33
N HIS A 111 5.27 2.56 2.14
CA HIS A 111 4.61 3.55 1.30
C HIS A 111 3.39 4.05 2.07
N LYS A 112 3.64 5.01 2.94
CA LYS A 112 2.64 5.94 3.46
C LYS A 112 2.24 6.78 2.26
N ILE A 113 0.94 6.84 1.96
CA ILE A 113 0.36 7.87 1.09
C ILE A 113 0.48 9.20 1.87
N GLU A 114 1.69 9.70 1.95
CA GLU A 114 1.98 11.12 1.95
C GLU A 114 2.56 11.33 0.55
N GLU A 115 2.03 12.30 -0.21
CA GLU A 115 2.60 12.75 -1.48
C GLU A 115 4.06 13.18 -1.27
N LYS A 116 4.96 12.21 -1.25
CA LYS A 116 6.37 12.40 -1.52
C LYS A 116 6.47 12.33 -3.03
N VAL A 117 6.17 13.47 -3.67
CA VAL A 117 6.58 13.76 -5.04
C VAL A 117 7.97 13.13 -5.22
N ASP A 118 8.12 12.23 -6.17
CA ASP A 118 9.39 11.57 -6.41
C ASP A 118 10.36 12.60 -7.04
N TYR A 119 10.94 13.43 -6.17
CA TYR A 119 11.85 14.52 -6.52
C TYR A 119 13.05 14.00 -7.32
N LYS A 120 13.42 12.73 -7.13
CA LYS A 120 14.51 12.07 -7.84
C LYS A 120 14.16 11.84 -9.30
N LYS A 121 12.95 11.34 -9.58
CA LYS A 121 12.44 11.20 -10.95
C LYS A 121 12.23 12.56 -11.62
N LEU A 122 11.72 13.55 -10.87
CA LEU A 122 11.52 14.91 -11.36
C LEU A 122 12.84 15.62 -11.68
N TYR A 123 13.89 15.35 -10.90
CA TYR A 123 15.24 15.88 -11.13
C TYR A 123 15.92 15.24 -12.35
N GLU A 124 15.76 13.92 -12.56
CA GLU A 124 16.27 13.24 -13.76
C GLU A 124 15.59 13.76 -15.04
N GLU A 125 14.27 14.02 -14.99
CA GLU A 125 13.55 14.64 -16.11
C GLU A 125 14.05 16.07 -16.39
N TYR A 126 14.26 16.86 -15.34
CA TYR A 126 14.83 18.21 -15.45
C TYR A 126 16.26 18.20 -16.02
N LYS A 127 17.11 17.28 -15.58
CA LYS A 127 18.48 17.08 -16.09
C LYS A 127 18.49 16.70 -17.57
N ASN A 128 17.57 15.84 -17.99
CA ASN A 128 17.41 15.44 -19.40
C ASN A 128 16.90 16.59 -20.29
N LEU A 129 16.10 17.51 -19.75
CA LEU A 129 15.63 18.69 -20.49
C LEU A 129 16.71 19.78 -20.56
N LEU A 130 17.55 19.92 -19.53
CA LEU A 130 18.68 20.86 -19.51
C LEU A 130 19.86 20.42 -20.37
N SER A 131 20.16 19.12 -20.42
CA SER A 131 21.23 18.57 -21.26
C SER A 131 20.98 18.84 -22.75
N LYS A 132 19.70 18.89 -23.18
CA LYS A 132 19.30 19.28 -24.54
C LYS A 132 19.48 20.78 -24.85
N LYS A 133 19.65 21.65 -23.85
CA LYS A 133 19.68 23.12 -24.03
C LYS A 133 20.98 23.81 -23.60
N GLY A 134 22.01 23.07 -23.17
CA GLY A 134 23.35 23.60 -22.92
C GLY A 134 23.41 24.72 -21.86
N LYS A 135 22.47 24.76 -20.90
CA LYS A 135 22.45 25.72 -19.79
C LYS A 135 22.90 25.07 -18.48
N SER A 136 23.46 25.88 -17.58
CA SER A 136 24.05 25.42 -16.32
C SER A 136 23.06 24.62 -15.48
N LEU A 137 23.52 23.44 -15.07
CA LEU A 137 22.77 22.53 -14.22
C LEU A 137 22.80 23.06 -12.78
N PRO A 138 21.67 23.46 -12.19
CA PRO A 138 21.66 23.79 -10.77
C PRO A 138 21.88 22.51 -9.95
N SER A 139 22.58 22.64 -8.82
CA SER A 139 22.77 21.54 -7.85
C SER A 139 21.43 20.92 -7.46
N GLU A 140 21.42 19.60 -7.23
CA GLU A 140 20.27 18.83 -6.78
C GLU A 140 19.60 19.47 -5.56
N GLU A 141 20.41 19.99 -4.62
CA GLU A 141 19.94 20.69 -3.42
C GLU A 141 19.17 21.99 -3.75
N ALA A 142 19.66 22.76 -4.72
CA ALA A 142 19.02 24.00 -5.14
C ALA A 142 17.68 23.74 -5.86
N PHE A 143 17.60 22.62 -6.58
CA PHE A 143 16.37 22.18 -7.23
C PHE A 143 15.33 21.70 -6.22
N ILE A 144 15.72 20.86 -5.26
CA ILE A 144 14.84 20.36 -4.19
C ILE A 144 14.25 21.54 -3.41
N LYS A 145 15.10 22.50 -3.00
CA LYS A 145 14.65 23.71 -2.30
C LYS A 145 13.61 24.50 -3.09
N LYS A 146 13.81 24.62 -4.41
CA LYS A 146 12.86 25.33 -5.29
C LYS A 146 11.51 24.62 -5.39
N ILE A 147 11.46 23.29 -5.43
CA ILE A 147 10.19 22.56 -5.45
C ILE A 147 9.52 22.62 -4.07
N GLU A 148 10.29 22.58 -2.98
CA GLU A 148 9.78 22.69 -1.62
C GLU A 148 9.15 24.08 -1.36
N ASP A 149 9.80 25.16 -1.82
CA ASP A 149 9.25 26.51 -1.76
C ASP A 149 7.94 26.63 -2.58
N LEU A 150 7.86 26.00 -3.76
CA LEU A 150 6.64 25.96 -4.55
C LEU A 150 5.52 25.18 -3.85
N LYS A 151 5.84 24.04 -3.23
CA LYS A 151 4.89 23.22 -2.46
C LYS A 151 4.37 23.99 -1.24
N ASN A 152 5.25 24.68 -0.52
CA ASN A 152 4.88 25.51 0.64
C ASN A 152 4.00 26.69 0.22
N ASN A 153 4.27 27.32 -0.92
CA ASN A 153 3.43 28.41 -1.45
C ASN A 153 2.01 27.92 -1.81
N VAL A 154 1.89 26.74 -2.43
CA VAL A 154 0.58 26.15 -2.75
C VAL A 154 -0.17 25.70 -1.50
N LYS A 155 0.50 25.03 -0.56
CA LYS A 155 -0.10 24.65 0.74
C LYS A 155 -0.62 25.85 1.51
N SER A 156 0.14 26.95 1.55
CA SER A 156 -0.29 28.20 2.18
C SER A 156 -1.51 28.83 1.50
N LYS A 157 -1.62 28.72 0.17
CA LYS A 157 -2.73 29.32 -0.60
C LYS A 157 -4.01 28.48 -0.64
N TYR A 158 -3.92 27.15 -0.59
CA TYR A 158 -5.05 26.25 -0.86
C TYR A 158 -5.33 25.23 0.26
N GLY A 159 -4.51 25.19 1.33
CA GLY A 159 -4.69 24.30 2.48
C GLY A 159 -4.31 22.83 2.22
N ASP A 160 -4.43 21.97 3.24
CA ASP A 160 -4.02 20.55 3.20
C ASP A 160 -4.94 19.63 2.36
N SER A 161 -5.92 20.21 1.65
CA SER A 161 -6.95 19.49 0.88
C SER A 161 -6.69 19.46 -0.64
N VAL A 162 -5.54 19.96 -1.10
CA VAL A 162 -5.16 19.94 -2.52
C VAL A 162 -3.97 19.02 -2.80
N GLU A 163 -4.09 18.26 -3.88
CA GLU A 163 -3.00 17.46 -4.44
C GLU A 163 -2.23 18.34 -5.42
N THR A 164 -0.90 18.34 -5.31
CA THR A 164 -0.03 19.26 -6.08
C THR A 164 0.86 18.48 -7.04
N ASP A 165 0.64 18.67 -8.33
CA ASP A 165 1.46 18.13 -9.41
C ASP A 165 2.39 19.22 -9.97
N PHE A 166 3.56 18.83 -10.48
CA PHE A 166 4.50 19.73 -11.14
C PHE A 166 4.73 19.31 -12.58
N LYS A 167 4.56 20.23 -13.53
CA LYS A 167 4.82 20.01 -14.95
C LYS A 167 5.84 21.03 -15.46
N PHE A 168 6.76 20.59 -16.31
CA PHE A 168 7.69 21.50 -16.98
C PHE A 168 7.07 22.07 -18.25
N GLU A 169 7.16 23.38 -18.43
CA GLU A 169 6.68 24.10 -19.61
C GLU A 169 7.85 24.89 -20.22
N GLU A 170 7.98 24.78 -21.54
CA GLU A 170 9.01 25.47 -22.30
C GLU A 170 8.49 26.84 -22.74
N THR A 171 9.17 27.91 -22.34
CA THR A 171 8.82 29.29 -22.72
C THR A 171 9.97 29.91 -23.51
N ASP A 172 9.70 30.99 -24.25
CA ASP A 172 10.69 31.69 -25.09
C ASP A 172 11.96 32.15 -24.33
N LYS A 173 11.89 32.23 -22.99
CA LYS A 173 13.01 32.61 -22.10
C LYS A 173 13.69 31.43 -21.40
N GLY A 174 13.15 30.21 -21.51
CA GLY A 174 13.69 28.98 -20.90
C GLY A 174 12.64 28.01 -20.34
N LEU A 175 13.13 26.95 -19.69
CA LEU A 175 12.30 25.92 -19.05
C LEU A 175 11.76 26.44 -17.70
N LYS A 176 10.44 26.40 -17.50
CA LYS A 176 9.78 26.80 -16.25
C LYS A 176 9.02 25.62 -15.64
N ILE A 177 8.90 25.63 -14.32
CA ILE A 177 8.11 24.65 -13.55
C ILE A 177 6.74 25.26 -13.29
N LYS A 178 5.68 24.60 -13.75
CA LYS A 178 4.29 24.98 -13.55
C LYS A 178 3.67 24.06 -12.51
N THR A 179 3.06 24.64 -11.49
CA THR A 179 2.36 23.89 -10.45
C THR A 179 0.90 23.69 -10.84
N ILE A 180 0.45 22.44 -10.88
CA ILE A 180 -0.92 22.03 -11.21
C ILE A 180 -1.59 21.61 -9.89
N ILE A 181 -2.75 22.20 -9.61
CA ILE A 181 -3.48 21.96 -8.36
C ILE A 181 -4.70 21.12 -8.69
N LYS A 182 -4.86 19.97 -8.01
CA LYS A 182 -6.01 19.07 -8.14
C LYS A 182 -6.77 19.00 -6.81
N LYS A 183 -8.11 18.96 -6.90
CA LYS A 183 -8.96 18.74 -5.72
C LYS A 183 -8.86 17.27 -5.30
N LYS A 184 -8.55 17.03 -4.03
CA LYS A 184 -8.53 15.70 -3.43
C LYS A 184 -9.96 15.16 -3.41
N SER A 185 -10.27 14.20 -4.28
CA SER A 185 -11.58 13.53 -4.27
C SER A 185 -11.64 12.65 -3.01
N SER A 186 -12.60 12.96 -2.13
CA SER A 186 -12.90 12.18 -0.91
C SER A 186 -13.62 10.88 -1.23
#